data_AF-A0A212EHW1-F1
#
_entry.id   AF-A0A212EHW1-F1
#
_cell.length_a   1.000
_cell.length_b   1.000
_cell.length_c   1.000
_cell.angle_alpha   90.00
_cell.angle_beta   90.00
_cell.angle_gamma   90.00
#
_symmetry.space_group_name_H-M   'P 1'
#
loop_
_entity.id
_entity.type
_entity.pdbx_description
1 polymer ?
#
loop_
_entity_poly.entity_id
_entity_poly.type
_entity_poly.pdbx_seq_one_letter_code
_entity_poly.pdbx_strand_id
1 'polypeptide(L)'
;MPRTTRRSLKTLQHTATDRENLVGRPSKSLKHQLSQESVVDVEVKRKNLCTKEVQVNLEDKICAKDLTDPEGASEKYWQILSEKRQVALQDALEENEKLRKIIEDLKQENMQFKQMLDEANSFVEVIKEELANSSNNDTGIDVNDVSTADETQEEDKSKD
;
A
#
# COMPACT_ATOMS: atom_id res chain seq x y z
N MET A 1 -10.23 65.11 -12.66
CA MET A 1 -9.69 63.76 -12.39
C MET A 1 -10.50 63.12 -11.27
N PRO A 2 -11.28 62.04 -11.52
CA PRO A 2 -12.08 61.41 -10.48
C PRO A 2 -11.19 60.56 -9.56
N ARG A 3 -11.30 60.76 -8.24
CA ARG A 3 -10.59 59.97 -7.24
C ARG A 3 -11.25 58.60 -7.10
N THR A 4 -10.58 57.54 -7.51
CA THR A 4 -11.03 56.17 -7.26
C THR A 4 -10.73 55.80 -5.81
N THR A 5 -11.77 55.74 -4.96
CA THR A 5 -11.63 55.23 -3.59
C THR A 5 -11.45 53.72 -3.63
N ARG A 6 -10.38 53.21 -3.01
CA ARG A 6 -10.14 51.75 -2.89
C ARG A 6 -11.23 51.12 -2.02
N ARG A 7 -11.82 50.01 -2.47
CA ARG A 7 -12.77 49.21 -1.67
C ARG A 7 -12.00 48.54 -0.53
N SER A 8 -12.50 48.64 0.70
CA SER A 8 -11.96 47.89 1.84
C SER A 8 -12.44 46.43 1.78
N LEU A 9 -11.60 45.52 2.28
CA LEU A 9 -11.90 44.09 2.34
C LEU A 9 -13.01 43.85 3.39
N LYS A 10 -14.00 43.03 3.03
CA LYS A 10 -15.06 42.61 3.97
C LYS A 10 -14.56 41.48 4.87
N THR A 11 -14.83 41.61 6.17
CA THR A 11 -14.60 40.55 7.14
C THR A 11 -15.59 39.41 6.89
N LEU A 12 -15.10 38.21 6.56
CA LEU A 12 -15.95 37.07 6.19
C LEU A 12 -16.40 36.24 7.40
N GLN A 13 -15.66 36.28 8.51
CA GLN A 13 -15.96 35.52 9.72
C GLN A 13 -16.06 36.44 10.94
N HIS A 14 -17.30 36.71 11.34
CA HIS A 14 -17.60 37.61 12.46
C HIS A 14 -17.44 36.96 13.85
N THR A 15 -17.27 35.63 13.92
CA THR A 15 -17.21 34.85 15.17
C THR A 15 -15.87 34.15 15.40
N ALA A 16 -14.83 34.49 14.63
CA ALA A 16 -13.49 33.92 14.80
C ALA A 16 -12.79 34.53 16.03
N THR A 17 -13.27 34.16 17.23
CA THR A 17 -12.59 34.44 18.50
C THR A 17 -11.44 33.47 18.76
N ASP A 18 -11.40 32.36 18.02
CA ASP A 18 -10.40 31.30 18.18
C ASP A 18 -9.32 31.34 17.09
N ARG A 19 -8.06 31.17 17.50
CA ARG A 19 -6.87 31.18 16.63
C ARG A 19 -6.42 29.79 16.18
N GLU A 20 -7.14 28.74 16.56
CA GLU A 20 -6.74 27.36 16.26
C GLU A 20 -6.86 26.95 14.78
N ASN A 21 -7.62 27.71 13.96
CA ASN A 21 -7.85 27.38 12.54
C ASN A 21 -6.88 28.06 11.54
N LEU A 22 -5.78 28.66 12.00
CA LEU A 22 -4.79 29.34 11.14
C LEU A 22 -3.73 28.43 10.52
N VAL A 23 -3.85 27.12 10.68
CA VAL A 23 -2.98 26.15 10.02
C VAL A 23 -3.88 25.10 9.39
N GLY A 24 -3.95 25.09 8.06
CA GLY A 24 -4.75 24.16 7.28
C GLY A 24 -4.37 22.71 7.52
N ARG A 25 -4.84 22.13 8.64
CA ARG A 25 -4.73 20.70 8.90
C ARG A 25 -5.88 19.99 8.17
N PRO A 26 -5.61 18.82 7.56
CA PRO A 26 -6.64 18.06 6.89
C PRO A 26 -7.59 17.51 7.97
N SER A 27 -8.85 17.94 7.94
CA SER A 27 -9.88 17.36 8.80
C SER A 27 -10.07 15.90 8.43
N LYS A 28 -9.67 15.00 9.33
CA LYS A 28 -10.07 13.60 9.22
C LYS A 28 -11.56 13.51 9.56
N SER A 29 -12.31 12.97 8.61
CA SER A 29 -13.72 12.55 8.64
C SER A 29 -14.80 13.63 8.51
N LEU A 30 -15.30 13.73 7.27
CA LEU A 30 -16.47 14.46 6.81
C LEU A 30 -17.81 13.82 7.26
N LYS A 31 -17.87 13.23 8.46
CA LYS A 31 -19.05 12.44 8.90
C LYS A 31 -20.00 13.18 9.85
N HIS A 32 -19.62 14.34 10.37
CA HIS A 32 -20.41 15.03 11.40
C HIS A 32 -21.07 16.36 10.98
N GLN A 33 -21.02 16.72 9.69
CA GLN A 33 -21.62 17.97 9.20
C GLN A 33 -23.07 17.85 8.72
N LEU A 34 -23.71 16.68 8.86
CA LEU A 34 -25.12 16.49 8.49
C LEU A 34 -25.97 16.17 9.73
N SER A 35 -26.05 17.13 10.65
CA SER A 35 -27.09 17.14 11.67
C SER A 35 -27.39 18.60 12.00
N GLN A 36 -28.52 19.07 11.47
CA GLN A 36 -29.06 20.40 11.68
C GLN A 36 -29.79 20.43 13.04
N GLU A 37 -29.75 21.60 13.68
CA GLU A 37 -30.58 22.04 14.81
C GLU A 37 -30.26 21.54 16.24
N SER A 38 -29.58 22.38 17.03
CA SER A 38 -30.20 23.07 18.18
C SER A 38 -29.19 24.03 18.83
N VAL A 39 -29.66 25.24 19.09
CA VAL A 39 -28.92 26.28 19.82
C VAL A 39 -28.89 25.87 21.29
N VAL A 40 -27.80 25.27 21.75
CA VAL A 40 -27.55 25.06 23.18
C VAL A 40 -26.40 25.95 23.58
N ASP A 41 -26.72 26.95 24.40
CA ASP A 41 -25.78 27.83 25.06
C ASP A 41 -24.96 26.99 26.06
N VAL A 42 -23.79 26.51 25.62
CA VAL A 42 -22.87 25.76 26.49
C VAL A 42 -21.89 26.75 27.11
N GLU A 43 -22.19 27.13 28.35
CA GLU A 43 -21.31 27.91 29.21
C GLU A 43 -20.06 27.06 29.54
N VAL A 44 -18.99 27.20 28.75
CA VAL A 44 -17.73 26.50 28.97
C VAL A 44 -16.99 27.17 30.14
N LYS A 45 -17.18 26.62 31.34
CA LYS A 45 -16.31 26.87 32.51
C LYS A 45 -14.87 26.50 32.14
N ARG A 46 -14.06 27.52 31.86
CA ARG A 46 -12.61 27.38 31.66
C ARG A 46 -11.99 26.96 32.98
N LYS A 47 -11.57 25.69 33.07
CA LYS A 47 -10.65 25.26 34.11
C LYS A 47 -9.32 25.94 33.83
N ASN A 48 -8.86 26.77 34.77
CA ASN A 48 -7.52 27.36 34.74
C ASN A 48 -6.50 26.22 34.72
N LEU A 49 -5.98 25.92 33.53
CA LEU A 49 -4.78 25.12 33.39
C LEU A 49 -3.63 26.02 33.87
N CYS A 50 -3.23 25.79 35.12
CA CYS A 50 -1.97 26.28 35.66
C CYS A 50 -0.87 25.85 34.69
N THR A 51 -0.33 26.81 33.95
CA THR A 51 0.79 26.61 33.03
C THR A 51 1.99 26.23 33.86
N LYS A 52 2.28 24.93 33.90
CA LYS A 52 3.57 24.42 34.34
C LYS A 52 4.59 24.95 33.34
N GLU A 53 5.37 25.94 33.76
CA GLU A 53 6.43 26.54 32.97
C GLU A 53 7.43 25.45 32.62
N VAL A 54 7.33 24.92 31.40
CA VAL A 54 8.32 24.01 30.83
C VAL A 54 9.54 24.88 30.55
N GLN A 55 10.60 24.71 31.34
CA GLN A 55 11.92 25.22 31.02
C GLN A 55 12.33 24.62 29.67
N VAL A 56 12.10 25.37 28.60
CA VAL A 56 12.56 24.97 27.27
C VAL A 56 14.03 25.32 27.21
N ASN A 57 14.88 24.30 27.10
CA ASN A 57 16.30 24.49 26.82
C ASN A 57 16.43 25.34 25.54
N LEU A 58 17.02 26.53 25.68
CA LEU A 58 17.20 27.48 24.59
C LEU A 58 18.52 27.23 23.84
N GLU A 59 19.37 26.33 24.34
CA GLU A 59 20.62 25.95 23.68
C GLU A 59 20.37 25.21 22.37
N ASP A 60 19.21 24.60 22.11
CA ASP A 60 18.97 23.90 20.83
C ASP A 60 18.16 24.71 19.81
N LYS A 61 17.94 26.00 20.07
CA LYS A 61 17.09 26.85 19.21
C LYS A 61 17.91 27.71 18.26
N ILE A 62 17.53 27.64 16.99
CA ILE A 62 17.91 28.59 15.95
C ILE A 62 17.22 29.93 16.25
N CYS A 63 17.98 31.02 16.27
CA CYS A 63 17.48 32.37 16.53
C CYS A 63 17.08 33.08 15.22
N ALA A 64 16.27 34.14 15.32
CA ALA A 64 15.94 34.98 14.17
C ALA A 64 17.20 35.55 13.48
N LYS A 65 18.22 35.92 14.28
CA LYS A 65 19.50 36.42 13.74
C LYS A 65 20.16 35.41 12.80
N ASP A 66 20.15 34.11 13.15
CA ASP A 66 20.72 33.06 12.30
C ASP A 66 20.07 32.95 10.92
N LEU A 67 18.85 33.47 10.76
CA LEU A 67 18.08 33.40 9.51
C LEU A 67 18.07 34.73 8.74
N THR A 68 18.44 35.84 9.38
CA THR A 68 18.29 37.20 8.82
C THR A 68 19.58 38.01 8.78
N ASP A 69 20.66 37.54 9.39
CA ASP A 69 21.93 38.28 9.42
C ASP A 69 22.60 38.31 8.04
N PRO A 70 22.91 39.50 7.48
CA PRO A 70 23.57 39.63 6.19
C PRO A 70 25.02 39.09 6.19
N GLU A 71 25.68 39.01 7.35
CA GLU A 71 27.03 38.43 7.47
C GLU A 71 27.01 36.89 7.49
N GLY A 72 25.82 36.29 7.66
CA GLY A 72 25.60 34.85 7.60
C GLY A 72 25.12 34.25 8.93
N ALA A 73 24.74 32.97 8.89
CA ALA A 73 24.25 32.24 10.05
C ALA A 73 25.39 31.90 11.05
N SER A 74 25.07 31.80 12.34
CA SER A 74 26.05 31.44 13.36
C SER A 74 26.56 29.98 13.21
N GLU A 75 27.70 29.68 13.81
CA GLU A 75 28.26 28.33 13.89
C GLU A 75 27.25 27.32 14.47
N LYS A 76 26.52 27.74 15.50
CA LYS A 76 25.49 26.96 16.16
C LYS A 76 24.35 26.53 15.22
N TYR A 77 23.95 27.41 14.30
CA TYR A 77 22.97 27.07 13.28
C TYR A 77 23.46 25.90 12.41
N TRP A 78 24.72 25.98 11.97
CA TRP A 78 25.32 24.93 11.13
C TRP A 78 25.48 23.61 11.86
N GLN A 79 25.84 23.66 13.15
CA GLN A 79 25.87 22.47 13.99
C GLN A 79 24.50 21.77 14.05
N ILE A 80 23.44 22.50 14.44
CA ILE A 80 22.07 21.96 14.53
C ILE A 80 21.61 21.44 13.15
N LEU A 81 21.93 22.16 12.08
CA LEU A 81 21.57 21.74 10.72
C LEU A 81 22.30 20.46 10.31
N SER A 82 23.58 20.32 10.66
CA SER A 82 24.38 19.13 10.36
C SER A 82 23.85 17.90 11.08
N GLU A 83 23.50 18.03 12.36
CA GLU A 83 22.90 16.95 13.17
C GLU A 83 21.54 16.54 12.60
N LYS A 84 20.67 17.49 12.26
CA LYS A 84 19.38 17.20 11.62
C LYS A 84 19.55 16.49 10.28
N ARG A 85 20.52 16.91 9.48
CA ARG A 85 20.84 16.26 8.20
C ARG A 85 21.40 14.86 8.40
N GLN A 86 22.20 14.64 9.44
CA GLN A 86 22.73 13.32 9.78
C GLN A 86 21.59 12.36 10.16
N VAL A 87 20.66 12.78 11.01
CA VAL A 87 19.48 11.96 11.38
C VAL A 87 18.64 11.67 10.13
N ALA A 88 18.30 12.68 9.33
CA ALA A 88 17.53 12.48 8.11
C ALA A 88 18.22 11.55 7.10
N LEU A 89 19.56 11.62 7.02
CA LEU A 89 20.34 10.71 6.18
C LEU A 89 20.30 9.28 6.73
N GLN A 90 20.45 9.10 8.04
CA GLN A 90 20.39 7.79 8.68
C GLN A 90 19.02 7.14 8.45
N ASP A 91 17.93 7.89 8.67
CA ASP A 91 16.56 7.42 8.41
C ASP A 91 16.38 6.99 6.95
N ALA A 92 16.89 7.79 6.00
CA ALA A 92 16.82 7.48 4.57
C ALA A 92 17.64 6.23 4.20
N LEU A 93 18.80 6.01 4.81
CA LEU A 93 19.62 4.82 4.60
C LEU A 93 18.94 3.57 5.14
N GLU A 94 18.36 3.64 6.34
CA GLU A 94 17.61 2.53 6.93
C GLU A 94 16.36 2.17 6.10
N GLU A 95 15.63 3.16 5.60
CA GLU A 95 14.52 2.93 4.68
C GLU A 95 15.01 2.29 3.37
N ASN A 96 16.12 2.76 2.81
CA ASN A 96 16.69 2.20 1.59
C ASN A 96 17.06 0.71 1.77
N GLU A 97 17.68 0.36 2.89
CA GLU A 97 18.01 -1.02 3.22
C GLU A 97 16.76 -1.90 3.34
N LYS A 98 15.74 -1.42 4.07
CA LYS A 98 14.45 -2.12 4.20
C LYS A 98 13.80 -2.35 2.83
N LEU A 99 13.77 -1.33 1.98
CA LEU A 99 13.21 -1.42 0.63
C LEU A 99 13.98 -2.41 -0.25
N ARG A 100 15.32 -2.43 -0.17
CA ARG A 100 16.15 -3.40 -0.89
C ARG A 100 15.82 -4.83 -0.49
N LYS A 101 15.67 -5.08 0.81
CA LYS A 101 15.29 -6.40 1.31
C LYS A 101 13.92 -6.83 0.78
N ILE A 102 12.92 -5.95 0.85
CA ILE A 102 11.57 -6.22 0.32
C ILE A 102 11.63 -6.53 -1.19
N ILE A 103 12.40 -5.77 -1.95
CA ILE A 103 12.57 -6.02 -3.39
C ILE A 103 13.18 -7.40 -3.65
N GLU A 104 14.19 -7.78 -2.87
CA GLU A 104 14.84 -9.08 -3.01
C GLU A 104 13.88 -10.23 -2.69
N ASP A 105 13.18 -10.14 -1.55
CA ASP A 105 12.17 -11.14 -1.15
C ASP A 105 11.08 -11.30 -2.23
N LEU A 106 10.53 -10.18 -2.73
CA LEU A 106 9.52 -10.19 -3.79
C LEU A 106 10.04 -10.75 -5.12
N LYS A 107 11.30 -10.48 -5.47
CA LYS A 107 11.93 -11.05 -6.68
C LYS A 107 12.08 -12.56 -6.56
N GLN A 108 12.50 -13.03 -5.39
CA GLN A 108 12.63 -14.46 -5.12
C GLN A 108 11.27 -15.17 -5.20
N GLU A 109 10.23 -14.61 -4.58
CA GLU A 109 8.86 -15.15 -4.66
C GLU A 109 8.34 -15.16 -6.11
N ASN A 110 8.55 -14.09 -6.87
CA ASN A 110 8.15 -14.02 -8.28
C ASN A 110 8.86 -15.08 -9.13
N MET A 111 10.15 -15.31 -8.87
CA MET A 111 10.93 -16.36 -9.52
C MET A 111 10.36 -17.74 -9.22
N GLN A 112 10.02 -18.02 -7.96
CA GLN A 112 9.40 -19.30 -7.57
C GLN A 112 8.04 -19.53 -8.26
N PHE A 113 7.19 -18.49 -8.32
CA PHE A 113 5.91 -18.62 -9.02
C PHE A 113 6.06 -18.84 -10.52
N LYS A 114 7.06 -18.22 -11.16
CA LYS A 114 7.38 -18.48 -12.57
C LYS A 114 7.82 -19.91 -12.80
N GLN A 115 8.70 -20.44 -11.96
CA GLN A 115 9.13 -21.84 -12.04
C GLN A 115 7.96 -22.80 -11.89
N MET A 116 7.08 -22.58 -10.91
CA MET A 116 5.88 -23.41 -10.72
C MET A 116 4.92 -23.34 -11.91
N LEU A 117 4.79 -22.15 -12.54
CA LEU A 117 3.99 -21.98 -13.74
C LEU A 117 4.59 -22.73 -14.94
N ASP A 118 5.90 -22.66 -15.11
CA ASP A 118 6.62 -23.36 -16.18
C ASP A 118 6.51 -24.89 -16.00
N GLU A 119 6.66 -25.39 -14.78
CA GLU A 119 6.44 -26.81 -14.42
C GLU A 119 5.00 -27.25 -14.71
N ALA A 120 4.01 -26.45 -14.31
CA ALA A 120 2.60 -26.76 -14.58
C ALA A 120 2.28 -26.76 -16.07
N ASN A 121 2.84 -25.82 -16.85
CA ASN A 121 2.69 -25.78 -18.30
C ASN A 121 3.36 -27.01 -18.95
N SER A 122 4.57 -27.37 -18.52
CA SER A 122 5.26 -28.58 -18.98
C SER A 122 4.44 -29.84 -18.68
N PHE A 123 3.84 -29.93 -17.50
CA PHE A 123 2.95 -31.05 -17.15
C PHE A 123 1.70 -31.10 -18.05
N VAL A 124 1.10 -29.95 -18.35
CA VAL A 124 -0.03 -29.86 -19.29
C VAL A 124 0.38 -30.30 -20.69
N GLU A 125 1.57 -29.96 -21.15
CA GLU A 125 2.11 -30.40 -22.45
C GLU A 125 2.26 -31.92 -22.51
N VAL A 126 2.86 -32.54 -21.48
CA VAL A 126 3.00 -34.00 -21.39
C VAL A 126 1.63 -34.69 -21.44
N ILE A 127 0.64 -34.19 -20.70
CA ILE A 127 -0.72 -34.76 -20.73
C ILE A 127 -1.35 -34.64 -22.12
N LYS A 128 -1.17 -33.50 -22.80
CA LYS A 128 -1.68 -33.31 -24.16
C LYS A 128 -1.04 -34.28 -25.14
N GLU A 129 0.26 -34.51 -25.02
CA GLU A 129 0.99 -35.49 -25.84
C GLU A 129 0.48 -36.91 -25.61
N GLU A 130 0.34 -37.34 -24.35
CA GLU A 130 -0.17 -38.67 -24.00
C GLU A 130 -1.61 -38.89 -24.50
N LEU A 131 -2.49 -37.89 -24.40
CA LEU A 131 -3.85 -37.95 -24.92
C LEU A 131 -3.87 -38.03 -26.46
N ALA A 132 -3.01 -37.26 -27.14
CA ALA A 132 -2.88 -37.31 -28.59
C ALA A 132 -2.36 -38.69 -29.05
N ASN A 133 -1.38 -39.25 -28.36
CA ASN A 133 -0.81 -40.57 -28.66
C ASN A 133 -1.82 -41.70 -28.37
N SER A 134 -2.61 -41.60 -27.30
CA SER A 134 -3.65 -42.57 -26.96
C SER A 134 -4.79 -42.65 -27.99
N SER A 135 -5.07 -41.54 -28.70
CA SER A 135 -6.08 -41.51 -29.76
C SER A 135 -5.66 -42.19 -31.07
N ASN A 136 -4.35 -42.47 -31.23
CA ASN A 136 -3.78 -43.14 -32.40
C ASN A 136 -3.50 -44.64 -32.17
N ASN A 137 -3.82 -45.17 -30.98
CA ASN A 137 -3.79 -46.61 -30.73
C ASN A 137 -5.02 -47.26 -31.36
N ASP A 138 -5.00 -47.40 -32.69
CA ASP A 138 -5.62 -48.55 -33.34
C ASP A 138 -4.98 -49.78 -32.71
N THR A 139 -5.72 -50.48 -31.84
CA THR A 139 -5.22 -51.67 -31.15
C THR A 139 -4.87 -52.79 -32.13
N GLY A 140 -5.15 -52.65 -33.44
CA GLY A 140 -4.84 -53.65 -34.46
C GLY A 140 -5.55 -54.98 -34.21
N ILE A 141 -6.52 -55.00 -33.29
CA ILE A 141 -7.36 -56.14 -32.99
C ILE A 141 -8.50 -56.07 -34.00
N ASP A 142 -8.32 -56.78 -35.11
CA ASP A 142 -9.40 -57.01 -36.05
C ASP A 142 -10.49 -57.85 -35.37
N VAL A 143 -11.60 -57.20 -35.03
CA VAL A 143 -12.78 -57.84 -34.43
C VAL A 143 -13.44 -58.87 -35.35
N ASN A 144 -13.00 -58.95 -36.61
CA ASN A 144 -13.49 -59.95 -37.57
C ASN A 144 -12.79 -61.33 -37.46
N ASP A 145 -11.69 -61.47 -36.71
CA ASP A 145 -11.02 -62.76 -36.48
C ASP A 145 -11.71 -63.65 -35.41
N VAL A 146 -12.78 -63.16 -34.76
CA VAL A 146 -13.60 -63.91 -33.78
C VAL A 146 -14.81 -64.60 -34.43
N SER A 147 -14.67 -65.14 -35.64
CA SER A 147 -15.77 -65.88 -36.29
C SER A 147 -15.30 -67.03 -37.17
N THR A 148 -14.51 -67.97 -36.64
CA THR A 148 -14.43 -69.34 -37.19
C THR A 148 -13.67 -70.28 -36.25
N ALA A 149 -14.35 -70.76 -35.21
CA ALA A 149 -14.07 -72.02 -34.47
C ALA A 149 -15.08 -72.00 -33.31
N ASP A 150 -16.26 -72.60 -33.40
CA ASP A 150 -16.41 -74.05 -33.39
C ASP A 150 -17.89 -74.37 -33.66
N GLU A 151 -18.27 -74.46 -34.95
CA GLU A 151 -19.41 -75.28 -35.37
C GLU A 151 -18.83 -76.58 -35.91
N THR A 152 -18.56 -77.53 -35.02
CA THR A 152 -18.55 -78.95 -35.40
C THR A 152 -19.49 -79.72 -34.49
N GLN A 153 -20.60 -80.09 -35.10
CA GLN A 153 -21.69 -80.90 -34.59
C GLN A 153 -21.25 -82.30 -34.14
N GLU A 154 -22.09 -82.81 -33.24
CA GLU A 154 -22.66 -84.17 -33.22
C GLU A 154 -22.01 -85.28 -32.38
N GLU A 155 -22.90 -85.79 -31.51
CA GLU A 155 -23.08 -87.17 -31.07
C GLU A 155 -22.00 -87.79 -30.17
N ASP A 156 -22.37 -88.13 -28.92
CA ASP A 156 -22.90 -89.47 -28.64
C ASP A 156 -23.08 -89.72 -27.12
N LYS A 157 -24.14 -90.49 -26.81
CA LYS A 157 -24.44 -91.27 -25.59
C LYS A 157 -24.92 -90.59 -24.30
N SER A 158 -26.25 -90.52 -24.28
CA SER A 158 -27.10 -91.00 -23.19
C SER A 158 -26.73 -92.43 -22.72
N LYS A 159 -27.00 -92.73 -21.43
CA LYS A 159 -26.87 -93.99 -20.64
C LYS A 159 -25.61 -94.05 -19.77
N ASP A 160 -25.64 -94.29 -18.46
CA ASP A 160 -26.66 -94.65 -17.46
C ASP A 160 -26.27 -94.03 -16.12
#